data_AF-X1UVZ2-F1
#
_entry.id   AF-X1UVZ2-F1
#
_cell.length_a   1.000
_cell.length_b   1.000
_cell.length_c   1.000
_cell.angle_alpha   90.00
_cell.angle_beta   90.00
_cell.angle_gamma   90.00
#
_symmetry.space_group_name_H-M   'P 1'
#
loop_
_entity.id
_entity.type
_entity.pdbx_description
1 polymer ?
#
loop_
_entity_poly.entity_id
_entity_poly.type
_entity_poly.pdbx_seq_one_letter_code
_entity_poly.pdbx_strand_id
1 'polypeptide(L)' 'SVVEKQAQMLHIIVTYWKRGLQAIKNGTTLIKLRKIKVYQDIIKMKFSIPNENLSGLDKIEARLERSMDQMEALHA' A
#
# COMPACT_ATOMS: atom_id res chain seq x y z
N SER A 1 1.45 -14.13 -14.29
CA SER A 1 2.37 -15.25 -13.92
C SER A 1 2.77 -15.16 -12.44
N VAL A 2 3.38 -16.19 -11.82
CA VAL A 2 3.84 -16.12 -10.41
C VAL A 2 4.86 -15.00 -10.19
N VAL A 3 5.78 -14.82 -11.14
CA VAL A 3 6.80 -13.76 -11.10
C VAL A 3 6.15 -12.37 -11.16
N GLU A 4 5.18 -12.19 -12.05
CA GLU A 4 4.42 -10.94 -12.18
C GLU A 4 3.71 -10.56 -10.88
N LYS A 5 3.04 -11.53 -10.24
CA LYS A 5 2.41 -11.31 -8.93
C LYS A 5 3.43 -10.87 -7.88
N GLN A 6 4.59 -11.52 -7.81
CA GLN A 6 5.64 -11.17 -6.86
C GLN A 6 6.20 -9.77 -7.12
N ALA A 7 6.39 -9.39 -8.39
CA ALA A 7 6.84 -8.06 -8.77
C ALA A 7 5.84 -6.98 -8.37
N GLN A 8 4.53 -7.18 -8.63
CA GLN A 8 3.48 -6.25 -8.22
C GLN A 8 3.34 -6.15 -6.69
N MET A 9 3.43 -7.27 -5.97
CA MET A 9 3.46 -7.27 -4.51
C MET A 9 4.63 -6.43 -3.96
N LEU A 10 5.83 -6.63 -4.52
CA LEU A 10 7.01 -5.86 -4.12
C LEU A 10 6.81 -4.37 -4.43
N HIS A 11 6.25 -4.04 -5.60
CA HIS A 11 5.93 -2.67 -5.97
C HIS A 11 5.05 -1.99 -4.91
N ILE A 12 3.93 -2.61 -4.53
CA ILE A 12 3.00 -2.09 -3.50
C ILE A 12 3.72 -1.88 -2.15
N ILE A 13 4.55 -2.83 -1.72
CA ILE A 13 5.31 -2.73 -0.46
C ILE A 13 6.28 -1.54 -0.50
N VAL A 14 7.03 -1.40 -1.59
CA VAL A 14 8.00 -0.31 -1.76
C VAL A 14 7.30 1.04 -1.83
N THR A 15 6.15 1.13 -2.51
CA THR A 15 5.34 2.34 -2.59
C THR A 15 4.83 2.76 -1.21
N TYR A 16 4.27 1.84 -0.42
CA TYR A 16 3.86 2.11 0.96
C TYR A 16 5.04 2.57 1.82
N TRP A 17 6.19 1.92 1.70
CA TRP A 17 7.39 2.29 2.45
C TRP A 17 7.89 3.70 2.09
N LYS A 18 8.02 4.02 0.79
CA LYS A 18 8.50 5.33 0.32
C LYS A 18 7.59 6.45 0.78
N ARG A 19 6.28 6.33 0.51
CA ARG A 19 5.31 7.37 0.89
C ARG A 19 5.13 7.46 2.40
N GLY A 20 5.14 6.33 3.10
CA GLY A 20 5.09 6.29 4.57
C GLY A 20 6.29 6.98 5.22
N LEU A 21 7.50 6.78 4.68
CA LEU A 21 8.70 7.48 5.15
C LEU A 21 8.56 9.00 4.99
N GLN A 22 8.04 9.48 3.85
CA GLN A 22 7.81 10.92 3.65
C GLN A 22 6.74 11.46 4.60
N ALA A 23 5.64 10.74 4.80
CA ALA A 23 4.61 11.13 5.76
C ALA A 23 5.18 11.25 7.19
N ILE A 24 6.06 10.32 7.61
CA ILE A 24 6.73 10.40 8.93
C ILE A 24 7.63 11.63 9.02
N LYS A 25 8.42 11.93 7.97
CA LYS A 25 9.24 13.14 7.92
C LYS A 25 8.41 14.42 8.02
N ASN A 26 7.18 14.38 7.52
CA ASN A 26 6.22 15.50 7.60
C ASN A 26 5.37 15.49 8.90
N GLY A 27 5.77 14.73 9.92
CA GLY A 27 5.15 14.76 11.25
C GLY A 27 4.02 13.74 11.47
N THR A 28 3.76 12.84 10.51
CA THR A 28 2.83 11.71 10.74
C THR A 28 3.44 10.68 11.68
N THR A 29 2.62 10.09 12.56
CA THR A 29 3.07 8.98 13.41
C THR A 29 2.95 7.62 12.72
N LEU A 30 3.85 6.70 13.05
CA LEU A 30 3.78 5.31 12.58
C LEU A 30 2.45 4.63 12.93
N ILE A 31 1.85 4.98 14.07
CA ILE A 31 0.55 4.44 14.50
C ILE A 31 -0.55 4.87 13.51
N LYS A 32 -0.55 6.12 13.04
CA LYS A 32 -1.52 6.61 12.05
C LYS A 32 -1.37 5.87 10.72
N LEU A 33 -0.13 5.64 10.27
CA LEU A 33 0.15 4.85 9.06
C LEU A 33 -0.38 3.41 9.17
N ARG A 34 -0.14 2.72 10.29
CA ARG A 34 -0.63 1.34 10.49
C ARG A 34 -2.15 1.22 10.62
N LYS A 35 -2.86 2.34 10.84
CA LYS A 35 -4.33 2.40 10.96
C LYS A 35 -5.03 2.67 9.63
N ILE A 36 -4.32 2.96 8.53
CA ILE A 36 -4.97 3.12 7.23
C ILE A 36 -5.60 1.79 6.80
N LYS A 37 -6.81 1.84 6.23
CA LYS A 37 -7.60 0.64 5.92
C LYS A 37 -6.85 -0.35 5.03
N VAL A 38 -6.07 0.16 4.06
CA VAL A 38 -5.33 -0.65 3.10
C VAL A 38 -4.16 -1.43 3.72
N TYR A 39 -3.69 -1.07 4.92
CA TYR A 39 -2.53 -1.72 5.56
C TYR A 39 -2.73 -3.23 5.74
N GLN A 40 -3.94 -3.64 6.15
CA GLN A 40 -4.28 -5.07 6.30
C GLN A 40 -4.35 -5.79 4.95
N ASP A 41 -4.77 -5.09 3.89
CA ASP A 41 -4.82 -5.68 2.55
C ASP A 41 -3.41 -5.97 2.03
N ILE A 42 -2.45 -5.06 2.25
CA ILE A 42 -1.04 -5.24 1.87
C ILE A 42 -0.43 -6.44 2.60
N ILE A 43 -0.69 -6.60 3.91
CA ILE A 43 -0.20 -7.74 4.69
C ILE A 43 -0.75 -9.07 4.14
N LYS A 44 -2.02 -9.08 3.74
CA LYS A 44 -2.72 -10.31 3.35
C LYS A 44 -2.63 -10.62 1.86
N MET A 45 -2.19 -9.69 1.02
CA MET A 45 -2.27 -9.77 -0.45
C MET A 45 -1.69 -11.05 -1.06
N LYS A 46 -0.63 -11.63 -0.46
CA LYS A 46 -0.03 -12.89 -0.91
C LYS A 46 -1.06 -14.02 -0.95
N PHE A 47 -1.88 -14.08 0.10
CA PHE A 47 -2.84 -15.14 0.39
C PHE A 47 -4.25 -14.81 -0.10
N SER A 48 -4.62 -13.53 -0.09
CA SER A 48 -5.97 -13.10 -0.48
C SER A 48 -6.15 -12.92 -1.98
N ILE A 49 -5.07 -12.69 -2.75
CA ILE A 49 -5.13 -12.55 -4.21
C ILE A 49 -4.62 -13.82 -4.89
N PRO A 50 -5.41 -14.50 -5.73
CA PRO A 50 -4.97 -15.70 -6.45
C PRO A 50 -3.96 -15.37 -7.56
N ASN A 51 -3.21 -16.36 -8.06
CA ASN A 51 -2.20 -16.14 -9.11
C ASN A 51 -2.82 -15.91 -10.50
N GLU A 52 -4.06 -16.39 -10.66
CA GLU A 52 -4.84 -16.41 -11.89
C GLU A 52 -5.57 -15.07 -12.12
N ASN A 53 -5.72 -14.26 -11.08
CA ASN A 53 -6.39 -12.96 -11.16
C ASN A 53 -5.69 -11.92 -10.29
N LEU A 54 -4.84 -11.11 -10.93
CA LEU A 54 -4.06 -10.07 -10.28
C LEU A 54 -4.79 -8.74 -10.11
N SER A 55 -6.03 -8.60 -10.62
CA SER A 55 -6.81 -7.35 -10.49
C SER A 55 -7.05 -6.91 -9.03
N GLY A 56 -6.93 -7.85 -8.09
CA GLY A 56 -6.94 -7.54 -6.66
C GLY A 56 -5.74 -6.72 -6.19
N LEU A 57 -4.56 -6.91 -6.79
CA LEU A 57 -3.36 -6.11 -6.51
C LEU A 57 -3.52 -4.69 -7.03
N ASP A 58 -4.03 -4.50 -8.26
CA ASP A 58 -4.32 -3.16 -8.80
C ASP A 58 -5.29 -2.39 -7.91
N LYS A 59 -6.31 -3.08 -7.36
CA LYS A 59 -7.26 -2.49 -6.40
C LYS A 59 -6.60 -2.13 -5.06
N ILE A 60 -5.61 -2.89 -4.61
CA ILE A 60 -4.84 -2.58 -3.39
C ILE A 60 -3.97 -1.36 -3.64
N GLU A 61 -3.26 -1.32 -4.76
CA GLU A 61 -2.41 -0.20 -5.16
C GLU A 61 -3.21 1.10 -5.29
N ALA A 62 -4.34 1.08 -6.02
CA ALA A 62 -5.18 2.26 -6.16
C ALA A 62 -5.77 2.73 -4.81
N ARG A 63 -6.03 1.82 -3.86
CA ARG A 63 -6.45 2.16 -2.49
C ARG A 63 -5.30 2.73 -1.66
N LEU A 64 -4.08 2.24 -1.86
CA LEU A 64 -2.87 2.77 -1.25
C LEU A 64 -2.65 4.21 -1.69
N GLU A 65 -2.62 4.47 -3.00
CA GLU A 65 -2.41 5.81 -3.54
C GLU A 65 -3.42 6.81 -2.94
N ARG A 66 -4.73 6.50 -3.03
CA ARG A 66 -5.77 7.36 -2.46
C ARG A 66 -5.62 7.58 -0.94
N SER A 67 -5.26 6.54 -0.18
CA SER A 67 -5.12 6.66 1.27
C SER A 67 -3.93 7.55 1.64
N MET A 68 -2.87 7.50 0.85
CA MET A 68 -1.67 8.32 1.06
C MET A 68 -1.90 9.75 0.58
N ASP A 69 -2.60 9.98 -0.54
CA ASP A 69 -2.97 11.32 -1.01
C ASP A 69 -3.80 12.06 0.04
N GLN A 70 -4.80 11.37 0.62
CA GLN A 70 -5.60 11.92 1.70
C GLN A 70 -4.78 12.24 2.95
N MET A 71 -3.76 11.43 3.25
CA MET A 71 -2.89 11.66 4.39
C MET A 71 -1.98 12.88 4.16
N GLU A 72 -1.38 12.98 2.98
CA GLU A 72 -0.49 14.06 2.59
C GLU A 72 -1.23 15.40 2.53
N ALA A 73 -2.47 15.42 2.04
CA ALA A 73 -3.31 16.63 2.01
C ALA A 73 -3.66 17.19 3.41
N LEU A 74 -3.57 16.38 4.47
CA LEU A 74 -3.78 16.85 5.85
C LEU A 74 -2.51 17.49 6.45
N HIS A 75 -1.37 17.38 5.78
CA HIS A 75 -0.07 17.83 6.24
C HIS A 75 0.60 18.84 5.29
N ALA A 76 -0.06 19.20 4.18
CA ALA A 76 0.31 20.30 3.28
C ALA A 76 -0.34 21.62 3.73
#